data_AF-A0AAU5DIW4-F1
#
_entry.id   AF-A0AAU5DIW4-F1
#
_cell.length_a   1.000
_cell.length_b   1.000
_cell.length_c   1.000
_cell.angle_alpha   90.00
_cell.angle_beta   90.00
_cell.angle_gamma   90.00
#
_symmetry.space_group_name_H-M   'P 1'
#
loop_
_entity.id
_entity.type
_entity.pdbx_description
1 polymer ?
#
loop_
_entity_poly.entity_id
_entity_poly.type
_entity_poly.pdbx_seq_one_letter_code
_entity_poly.pdbx_strand_id
1 'polypeptide(L)'
;MSANYKKLMEEEEREERERAEREAAEAEPETTDEPAAADAAAVAIPSPAGEVDTSPPPEPYRPQPFTPDLIPEPIEVEAEGELTPQEVENLEHCEAAFAHGNRAEWMKWKAAHAIRARNLHRQGGRTWADYCQDRFGESESEVNRRIQQWPLLKAITEQQDRPRAIPDSHVQQLLPMVEQHGQDVTARAYVALRGWAAERRHRVTATVVDGLVELARGAEVPALTTSNTFQLAIEAKPQPKAGRSRKKEAAPVVVEMAPADAEVAAQEQPEPEAGGHPNLGDSTNGAPAGETTAADGDESVVDAEIVDDTPPHRAVQTRDLLQGMLAGVESGALQDAPTETLKEISTAALSLAYAVDEVLKGR
;
A
#
# COMPACT_ATOMS: atom_id res chain seq x y z
N MET A 1 27.90 -2.72 -31.04
CA MET A 1 27.66 -4.13 -30.67
C MET A 1 28.16 -5.01 -31.78
N SER A 2 29.02 -5.99 -31.46
CA SER A 2 29.68 -6.84 -32.46
C SER A 2 28.67 -7.80 -33.10
N ALA A 3 28.81 -8.08 -34.41
CA ALA A 3 27.93 -8.99 -35.16
C ALA A 3 27.83 -10.40 -34.55
N ASN A 4 28.81 -10.78 -33.73
CA ASN A 4 28.79 -12.05 -32.99
C ASN A 4 27.77 -12.07 -31.84
N TYR A 5 27.49 -10.92 -31.22
CA TYR A 5 26.52 -10.84 -30.12
C TYR A 5 25.09 -11.05 -30.63
N LYS A 6 24.78 -10.52 -31.81
CA LYS A 6 23.46 -10.68 -32.42
C LYS A 6 23.16 -12.14 -32.79
N LYS A 7 24.16 -12.87 -33.28
CA LYS A 7 24.04 -14.30 -33.56
C LYS A 7 23.84 -15.13 -32.29
N LEU A 8 24.53 -14.77 -31.20
CA LEU A 8 24.39 -15.45 -29.93
C LEU A 8 22.96 -15.28 -29.36
N MET A 9 22.43 -14.05 -29.41
CA MET A 9 21.06 -13.77 -28.96
C MET A 9 19.99 -14.47 -29.81
N GLU A 10 20.17 -14.51 -31.13
CA GLU A 10 19.24 -15.23 -32.04
C GLU A 10 19.27 -16.76 -31.82
N GLU A 11 20.41 -17.32 -31.39
CA GLU A 11 20.55 -18.74 -31.08
C GLU A 11 19.89 -19.09 -29.74
N GLU A 12 20.06 -18.25 -28.71
CA GLU A 12 19.44 -18.40 -27.39
C GLU A 12 17.90 -18.31 -27.46
N GLU A 13 17.36 -17.34 -28.22
CA GLU A 13 15.91 -17.18 -28.40
C GLU A 13 15.28 -18.39 -29.12
N ARG A 14 16.03 -19.04 -30.02
CA ARG A 14 15.59 -20.27 -30.69
C ARG A 14 15.54 -21.46 -29.74
N GLU A 15 16.54 -21.60 -28.87
CA GLU A 15 16.57 -22.69 -27.87
C GLU A 15 15.47 -22.54 -26.82
N GLU A 16 15.17 -21.31 -26.41
CA GLU A 16 14.09 -21.03 -25.46
C GLU A 16 12.71 -21.35 -26.05
N ARG A 17 12.49 -21.04 -27.33
CA ARG A 17 11.25 -21.40 -28.03
C ARG A 17 11.09 -22.91 -28.17
N GLU A 18 12.16 -23.65 -28.47
CA GLU A 18 12.10 -25.12 -28.53
C GLU A 18 11.82 -25.77 -27.17
N ARG A 19 12.33 -25.18 -26.08
CA ARG A 19 12.04 -25.66 -24.71
C ARG A 19 10.57 -25.43 -24.34
N ALA A 20 10.04 -24.24 -24.61
CA ALA A 20 8.64 -23.92 -24.33
C ALA A 20 7.65 -24.81 -25.11
N GLU A 21 7.98 -25.16 -26.36
CA GLU A 21 7.15 -26.06 -27.17
C GLU A 21 7.15 -27.49 -26.64
N ARG A 22 8.28 -27.98 -26.11
CA ARG A 22 8.34 -29.29 -25.45
C ARG A 22 7.55 -29.33 -24.15
N GLU A 23 7.64 -28.28 -23.33
CA GLU A 23 6.90 -28.18 -22.07
C GLU A 23 5.38 -28.11 -22.30
N ALA A 24 4.95 -27.40 -23.35
CA ALA A 24 3.54 -27.36 -23.74
C ALA A 24 3.02 -28.72 -24.25
N ALA A 25 3.86 -29.51 -24.93
CA ALA A 25 3.48 -30.84 -25.41
C ALA A 25 3.40 -31.88 -24.27
N GLU A 26 4.14 -31.69 -23.18
CA GLU A 26 4.12 -32.57 -22.01
C GLU A 26 2.94 -32.26 -21.06
N ALA A 27 2.35 -31.07 -21.16
CA ALA A 27 1.29 -30.60 -20.29
C ALA A 27 -0.15 -30.91 -20.76
N GLU A 28 -0.37 -31.68 -21.84
CA GLU A 28 -1.73 -32.09 -22.21
C GLU A 28 -2.26 -33.19 -21.26
N PRO A 29 -3.33 -32.93 -20.49
CA PRO A 29 -3.87 -33.91 -19.55
C PRO A 29 -4.68 -34.99 -20.26
N GLU A 30 -4.35 -36.23 -19.93
CA GLU A 30 -5.06 -37.46 -20.27
C GLU A 30 -6.54 -37.36 -19.81
N THR A 31 -7.45 -37.16 -20.76
CA THR A 31 -8.89 -37.09 -20.52
C THR A 31 -9.44 -38.51 -20.39
N THR A 32 -9.74 -38.93 -19.16
CA THR A 32 -10.45 -40.17 -18.89
C THR A 32 -11.96 -39.93 -18.97
N ASP A 33 -12.57 -40.36 -20.08
CA ASP A 33 -14.00 -40.62 -20.21
C ASP A 33 -14.37 -41.89 -19.44
N GLU A 34 -15.39 -41.86 -18.57
CA GLU A 34 -16.35 -42.97 -18.46
C GLU A 34 -17.68 -42.58 -17.76
N PRO A 35 -18.81 -43.28 -18.07
CA PRO A 35 -20.16 -42.73 -18.02
C PRO A 35 -21.04 -43.18 -16.84
N ALA A 36 -22.24 -42.60 -16.82
CA ALA A 36 -23.36 -42.81 -15.90
C ALA A 36 -23.96 -44.23 -15.88
N ALA A 37 -24.47 -44.68 -14.72
CA ALA A 37 -25.79 -45.34 -14.58
C ALA A 37 -26.14 -45.69 -13.10
N ALA A 38 -27.33 -45.23 -12.70
CA ALA A 38 -28.42 -45.89 -11.97
C ALA A 38 -28.20 -46.91 -10.81
N ASP A 39 -29.06 -46.71 -9.81
CA ASP A 39 -30.00 -47.68 -9.22
C ASP A 39 -29.82 -48.10 -7.74
N ALA A 40 -30.98 -48.29 -7.13
CA ALA A 40 -31.29 -48.42 -5.73
C ALA A 40 -30.81 -49.73 -5.08
N ALA A 41 -30.49 -49.67 -3.79
CA ALA A 41 -30.76 -50.76 -2.84
C ALA A 41 -30.77 -50.24 -1.40
N ALA A 42 -31.94 -50.35 -0.77
CA ALA A 42 -32.11 -50.18 0.66
C ALA A 42 -31.36 -51.29 1.42
N VAL A 43 -30.41 -50.90 2.26
CA VAL A 43 -29.83 -51.78 3.29
C VAL A 43 -30.26 -51.23 4.64
N ALA A 44 -31.17 -51.97 5.28
CA ALA A 44 -31.56 -51.76 6.67
C ALA A 44 -30.39 -52.19 7.57
N ILE A 45 -29.74 -51.22 8.21
CA ILE A 45 -28.76 -51.46 9.28
C ILE A 45 -29.51 -51.33 10.62
N PRO A 46 -29.46 -52.34 11.51
CA PRO A 46 -30.09 -52.26 12.83
C PRO A 46 -29.38 -51.23 13.72
N SER A 47 -30.17 -50.34 14.32
CA SER A 47 -29.74 -49.35 15.31
C SER A 47 -28.99 -49.98 16.48
N PRO A 48 -27.75 -49.56 16.76
CA PRO A 48 -27.24 -49.59 18.12
C PRO A 48 -27.81 -48.39 18.88
N ALA A 49 -28.45 -48.67 20.02
CA ALA A 49 -28.81 -47.68 21.01
C ALA A 49 -27.55 -47.04 21.59
N GLY A 50 -27.04 -46.00 20.93
CA GLY A 50 -26.06 -45.08 21.49
C GLY A 50 -26.80 -43.81 21.91
N GLU A 51 -26.55 -43.36 23.15
CA GLU A 51 -26.89 -42.01 23.59
C GLU A 51 -26.51 -41.01 22.50
N VAL A 52 -27.52 -40.39 21.90
CA VAL A 52 -27.34 -39.28 20.98
C VAL A 52 -26.84 -38.14 21.84
N ASP A 53 -25.52 -37.93 21.84
CA ASP A 53 -24.90 -36.71 22.32
C ASP A 53 -25.57 -35.55 21.56
N THR A 54 -26.50 -34.86 22.22
CA THR A 54 -27.17 -33.67 21.69
C THR A 54 -26.24 -32.47 21.76
N SER A 55 -24.96 -32.66 21.45
CA SER A 55 -24.06 -31.56 21.20
C SER A 55 -24.54 -30.91 19.89
N PRO A 56 -24.97 -29.64 19.92
CA PRO A 56 -25.41 -28.97 18.72
C PRO A 56 -24.30 -29.08 17.67
N PRO A 57 -24.65 -29.28 16.38
CA PRO A 57 -23.64 -29.32 15.32
C PRO A 57 -22.78 -28.07 15.46
N PRO A 58 -21.43 -28.18 15.38
CA PRO A 58 -20.55 -27.04 15.56
C PRO A 58 -21.03 -25.93 14.64
N GLU A 59 -21.51 -24.83 15.22
CA GLU A 59 -22.00 -23.72 14.43
C GLU A 59 -20.90 -23.31 13.45
N PRO A 60 -21.23 -23.07 12.17
CA PRO A 60 -20.25 -22.64 11.20
C PRO A 60 -19.49 -21.46 11.79
N TYR A 61 -18.18 -21.61 12.00
CA TYR A 61 -17.35 -20.59 12.63
C TYR A 61 -17.60 -19.25 11.95
N ARG A 62 -18.31 -18.36 12.65
CA ARG A 62 -18.50 -16.99 12.21
C ARG A 62 -17.36 -16.20 12.85
N PRO A 63 -16.47 -15.57 12.06
CA PRO A 63 -15.48 -14.69 12.64
C PRO A 63 -16.22 -13.62 13.45
N GLN A 64 -15.87 -13.51 14.73
CA GLN A 64 -16.48 -12.51 15.60
C GLN A 64 -16.16 -11.12 15.06
N PRO A 65 -17.15 -10.22 14.96
CA PRO A 65 -16.87 -8.84 14.60
C PRO A 65 -15.99 -8.20 15.68
N PHE A 66 -14.99 -7.44 15.26
CA PHE A 66 -14.20 -6.63 16.20
C PHE A 66 -15.11 -5.54 16.77
N THR A 67 -15.41 -5.61 18.06
CA THR A 67 -16.26 -4.64 18.76
C THR A 67 -15.40 -3.63 19.51
N PRO A 68 -15.85 -2.36 19.61
CA PRO A 68 -15.13 -1.34 20.37
C PRO A 68 -14.85 -1.71 21.83
N ASP A 69 -15.71 -2.55 22.42
CA ASP A 69 -15.59 -3.02 23.82
C ASP A 69 -14.33 -3.87 24.07
N LEU A 70 -13.65 -4.33 23.02
CA LEU A 70 -12.38 -5.05 23.12
C LEU A 70 -11.17 -4.12 23.28
N ILE A 71 -11.34 -2.81 23.00
CA ILE A 71 -10.26 -1.83 23.16
C ILE A 71 -10.27 -1.38 24.63
N PRO A 72 -9.17 -1.56 25.38
CA PRO A 72 -9.10 -1.12 26.76
C PRO A 72 -9.28 0.41 26.88
N GLU A 73 -9.89 0.86 27.97
CA GLU A 73 -10.02 2.29 28.24
C GLU A 73 -8.64 2.95 28.45
N PRO A 74 -8.45 4.19 27.97
CA PRO A 74 -7.21 4.92 28.18
C PRO A 74 -7.10 5.33 29.66
N ILE A 75 -6.24 4.63 30.40
CA ILE A 75 -5.94 4.90 31.81
C ILE A 75 -4.47 5.32 31.90
N GLU A 76 -4.20 6.46 32.54
CA GLU A 76 -2.83 6.88 32.84
C GLU A 76 -2.27 6.01 33.97
N VAL A 77 -1.23 5.24 33.68
CA VAL A 77 -0.54 4.39 34.65
C VAL A 77 0.93 4.78 34.63
N GLU A 78 1.53 5.01 35.80
CA GLU A 78 2.98 5.12 35.95
C GLU A 78 3.57 3.70 35.81
N ALA A 79 3.91 3.33 34.58
CA ALA A 79 4.50 2.04 34.26
C ALA A 79 6.04 2.12 34.26
N GLU A 80 6.69 1.31 35.08
CA GLU A 80 8.14 1.10 35.06
C GLU A 80 8.44 -0.41 34.96
N GLY A 81 9.30 -0.81 34.02
CA GLY A 81 9.73 -2.20 33.84
C GLY A 81 9.13 -2.91 32.62
N GLU A 82 9.23 -4.24 32.61
CA GLU A 82 8.69 -5.08 31.54
C GLU A 82 7.16 -5.17 31.61
N LEU A 83 6.51 -5.31 30.45
CA LEU A 83 5.06 -5.45 30.36
C LEU A 83 4.56 -6.70 31.10
N THR A 84 3.55 -6.51 31.94
CA THR A 84 2.81 -7.60 32.56
C THR A 84 2.01 -8.39 31.51
N PRO A 85 1.64 -9.66 31.78
CA PRO A 85 0.82 -10.45 30.84
C PRO A 85 -0.48 -9.76 30.44
N GLN A 86 -1.11 -9.00 31.34
CA GLN A 86 -2.33 -8.24 31.03
C GLN A 86 -2.05 -7.06 30.09
N GLU A 87 -0.93 -6.38 30.25
CA GLU A 87 -0.53 -5.29 29.36
C GLU A 87 -0.18 -5.79 27.96
N VAL A 88 0.42 -6.99 27.86
CA VAL A 88 0.66 -7.65 26.57
C VAL A 88 -0.67 -7.96 25.89
N GLU A 89 -1.65 -8.53 26.59
CA GLU A 89 -2.99 -8.79 26.05
C GLU A 89 -3.69 -7.48 25.61
N ASN A 90 -3.59 -6.42 26.41
CA ASN A 90 -4.14 -5.11 26.07
C ASN A 90 -3.45 -4.52 24.83
N LEU A 91 -2.13 -4.67 24.70
CA LEU A 91 -1.37 -4.24 23.53
C LEU A 91 -1.83 -5.00 22.29
N GLU A 92 -2.00 -6.32 22.37
CA GLU A 92 -2.51 -7.14 21.26
C GLU A 92 -3.90 -6.69 20.80
N HIS A 93 -4.82 -6.38 21.74
CA HIS A 93 -6.13 -5.83 21.40
C HIS A 93 -6.06 -4.47 20.71
N CYS A 94 -5.19 -3.58 21.18
CA CYS A 94 -4.94 -2.27 20.54
C CYS A 94 -4.35 -2.42 19.13
N GLU A 95 -3.37 -3.31 18.95
CA GLU A 95 -2.77 -3.58 17.62
C GLU A 95 -3.78 -4.20 16.65
N ALA A 96 -4.64 -5.10 17.15
CA ALA A 96 -5.75 -5.64 16.39
C ALA A 96 -6.72 -4.53 15.95
N ALA A 97 -7.03 -3.57 16.84
CA ALA A 97 -7.86 -2.42 16.51
C ALA A 97 -7.28 -1.61 15.34
N PHE A 98 -5.97 -1.34 15.35
CA PHE A 98 -5.28 -0.66 14.24
C PHE A 98 -5.34 -1.46 12.94
N ALA A 99 -5.15 -2.79 13.00
CA ALA A 99 -5.27 -3.66 11.84
C ALA A 99 -6.68 -3.61 11.24
N HIS A 100 -7.71 -3.62 12.10
CA HIS A 100 -9.10 -3.47 11.69
C HIS A 100 -9.38 -2.10 11.08
N GLY A 101 -8.83 -1.02 11.64
CA GLY A 101 -8.92 0.33 11.09
C GLY A 101 -8.36 0.42 9.66
N ASN A 102 -7.14 -0.08 9.44
CA ASN A 102 -6.51 -0.09 8.12
C ASN A 102 -7.34 -0.89 7.10
N ARG A 103 -7.93 -2.02 7.52
CA ARG A 103 -8.82 -2.82 6.66
C ARG A 103 -10.13 -2.10 6.35
N ALA A 104 -10.73 -1.48 7.35
CA ALA A 104 -11.98 -0.72 7.20
C ALA A 104 -11.83 0.42 6.20
N GLU A 105 -10.65 1.05 6.15
CA GLU A 105 -10.37 2.15 5.22
C GLU A 105 -10.47 1.71 3.76
N TRP A 106 -9.74 0.68 3.31
CA TRP A 106 -9.86 0.25 1.92
C TRP A 106 -11.24 -0.34 1.62
N MET A 107 -11.92 -0.94 2.61
CA MET A 107 -13.30 -1.42 2.47
C MET A 107 -14.29 -0.27 2.25
N LYS A 108 -14.14 0.87 2.95
CA LYS A 108 -14.94 2.10 2.73
C LYS A 108 -14.86 2.52 1.26
N TRP A 109 -13.64 2.57 0.72
CA TRP A 109 -13.41 3.02 -0.65
C TRP A 109 -13.82 2.01 -1.71
N LYS A 110 -13.67 0.71 -1.43
CA LYS A 110 -14.25 -0.37 -2.25
C LYS A 110 -15.79 -0.26 -2.31
N ALA A 111 -16.44 0.03 -1.19
CA ALA A 111 -17.89 0.23 -1.14
C ALA A 111 -18.31 1.47 -1.94
N ALA A 112 -17.60 2.60 -1.79
CA ALA A 112 -17.81 3.81 -2.60
C ALA A 112 -17.68 3.51 -4.10
N HIS A 113 -16.66 2.73 -4.49
CA HIS A 113 -16.48 2.29 -5.87
C HIS A 113 -17.67 1.46 -6.35
N ALA A 114 -18.15 0.50 -5.56
CA ALA A 114 -19.31 -0.32 -5.90
C ALA A 114 -20.60 0.51 -6.05
N ILE A 115 -20.83 1.49 -5.17
CA ILE A 115 -21.95 2.43 -5.24
C ILE A 115 -21.90 3.23 -6.55
N ARG A 116 -20.72 3.76 -6.90
CA ARG A 116 -20.52 4.53 -8.13
C ARG A 116 -20.72 3.66 -9.37
N ALA A 117 -20.03 2.52 -9.46
CA ALA A 117 -20.05 1.61 -10.60
C ALA A 117 -21.45 1.05 -10.89
N ARG A 118 -22.24 0.78 -9.85
CA ARG A 118 -23.64 0.30 -9.97
C ARG A 118 -24.66 1.44 -9.99
N ASN A 119 -24.21 2.69 -9.98
CA ASN A 119 -25.04 3.89 -9.96
C ASN A 119 -26.11 3.85 -8.83
N LEU A 120 -25.74 3.38 -7.63
CA LEU A 120 -26.66 3.24 -6.50
C LEU A 120 -26.96 4.57 -5.79
N HIS A 121 -26.11 5.58 -6.00
CA HIS A 121 -26.29 6.92 -5.46
C HIS A 121 -27.57 7.62 -5.95
N ARG A 122 -28.11 7.20 -7.10
CA ARG A 122 -29.36 7.72 -7.70
C ARG A 122 -30.61 7.57 -6.83
N GLN A 123 -30.54 6.80 -5.74
CA GLN A 123 -31.66 6.67 -4.81
C GLN A 123 -32.04 8.06 -4.25
N GLY A 124 -33.26 8.48 -4.54
CA GLY A 124 -33.77 9.81 -4.18
C GLY A 124 -33.41 10.93 -5.18
N GLY A 125 -32.97 10.59 -6.40
CA GLY A 125 -32.67 11.57 -7.45
C GLY A 125 -31.35 12.33 -7.25
N ARG A 126 -30.50 11.89 -6.32
CA ARG A 126 -29.20 12.52 -6.02
C ARG A 126 -28.18 12.29 -7.13
N THR A 127 -27.33 13.29 -7.35
CA THR A 127 -26.14 13.14 -8.19
C THR A 127 -25.01 12.47 -7.40
N TRP A 128 -23.94 12.05 -8.10
CA TRP A 128 -22.77 11.47 -7.44
C TRP A 128 -22.08 12.48 -6.51
N ALA A 129 -21.98 13.75 -6.94
CA ALA A 129 -21.41 14.82 -6.13
C ALA A 129 -22.18 15.05 -4.82
N ASP A 130 -23.52 15.10 -4.89
CA ASP A 130 -24.37 15.24 -3.71
C ASP A 130 -24.18 14.06 -2.76
N TYR A 131 -24.15 12.84 -3.31
CA TYR A 131 -23.93 11.63 -2.51
C TYR A 131 -22.56 11.65 -1.81
N CYS A 132 -21.52 12.12 -2.49
CA CYS A 132 -20.18 12.22 -1.91
C CYS A 132 -20.15 13.19 -0.73
N GLN A 133 -20.74 14.37 -0.91
CA GLN A 133 -20.82 15.38 0.15
C GLN A 133 -21.66 14.87 1.34
N ASP A 134 -22.82 14.26 1.08
CA ASP A 134 -23.74 13.79 2.11
C ASP A 134 -23.21 12.62 2.94
N ARG A 135 -22.53 11.66 2.29
CA ARG A 135 -22.14 10.39 2.92
C ARG A 135 -20.68 10.34 3.36
N PHE A 136 -19.79 11.00 2.63
CA PHE A 136 -18.36 10.99 2.93
C PHE A 136 -17.87 12.34 3.49
N GLY A 137 -18.62 13.44 3.30
CA GLY A 137 -18.14 14.78 3.69
C GLY A 137 -16.97 15.26 2.83
N GLU A 138 -16.75 14.64 1.67
CA GLU A 138 -15.60 14.84 0.80
C GLU A 138 -16.07 15.23 -0.61
N SER A 139 -15.25 16.01 -1.31
CA SER A 139 -15.54 16.39 -2.70
C SER A 139 -15.55 15.18 -3.62
N GLU A 140 -16.31 15.26 -4.73
CA GLU A 140 -16.32 14.19 -5.73
C GLU A 140 -14.91 13.82 -6.22
N SER A 141 -14.05 14.82 -6.45
CA SER A 141 -12.67 14.59 -6.88
C SER A 141 -11.86 13.81 -5.86
N GLU A 142 -12.06 14.08 -4.57
CA GLU A 142 -11.37 13.37 -3.50
C GLU A 142 -11.83 11.92 -3.42
N VAL A 143 -13.15 11.67 -3.39
CA VAL A 143 -13.70 10.31 -3.36
C VAL A 143 -13.26 9.51 -4.59
N ASN A 144 -13.25 10.14 -5.77
CA ASN A 144 -12.78 9.49 -6.99
C ASN A 144 -11.29 9.13 -6.92
N ARG A 145 -10.45 9.98 -6.33
CA ARG A 145 -9.04 9.68 -6.06
C ARG A 145 -8.90 8.47 -5.13
N ARG A 146 -9.66 8.43 -4.04
CA ARG A 146 -9.67 7.29 -3.10
C ARG A 146 -10.15 5.98 -3.75
N ILE A 147 -11.12 6.08 -4.64
CA ILE A 147 -11.60 4.94 -5.45
C ILE A 147 -10.48 4.35 -6.33
N GLN A 148 -9.55 5.17 -6.82
CA GLN A 148 -8.40 4.68 -7.59
C GLN A 148 -7.33 4.04 -6.71
N GLN A 149 -7.21 4.49 -5.46
CA GLN A 149 -6.16 4.06 -4.52
C GLN A 149 -6.46 2.76 -3.76
N TRP A 150 -7.74 2.48 -3.46
CA TRP A 150 -8.11 1.34 -2.59
C TRP A 150 -7.60 -0.04 -3.06
N PRO A 151 -7.49 -0.35 -4.37
CA PRO A 151 -6.99 -1.65 -4.80
C PRO A 151 -5.54 -1.87 -4.33
N LEU A 152 -4.68 -0.87 -4.50
CA LEU A 152 -3.31 -0.90 -4.01
C LEU A 152 -3.26 -0.92 -2.47
N LEU A 153 -4.10 -0.11 -1.81
CA LEU A 153 -4.17 -0.08 -0.34
C LEU A 153 -4.55 -1.46 0.24
N LYS A 154 -5.50 -2.14 -0.39
CA LYS A 154 -5.89 -3.53 -0.06
C LYS A 154 -4.70 -4.47 -0.19
N ALA A 155 -4.00 -4.44 -1.33
CA ALA A 155 -2.85 -5.33 -1.57
C ALA A 155 -1.71 -5.08 -0.57
N ILE A 156 -1.41 -3.82 -0.23
CA ILE A 156 -0.41 -3.50 0.79
C ILE A 156 -0.86 -4.04 2.16
N THR A 157 -2.12 -3.78 2.55
CA THR A 157 -2.66 -4.21 3.85
C THR A 157 -2.67 -5.73 4.02
N GLU A 158 -2.95 -6.48 2.95
CA GLU A 158 -2.98 -7.95 2.96
C GLU A 158 -1.58 -8.58 3.00
N GLN A 159 -0.55 -7.88 2.51
CA GLN A 159 0.84 -8.36 2.51
C GLN A 159 1.64 -7.91 3.73
N GLN A 160 1.06 -7.07 4.61
CA GLN A 160 1.76 -6.50 5.74
C GLN A 160 1.65 -7.40 6.98
N ASP A 161 2.79 -7.82 7.54
CA ASP A 161 2.80 -8.66 8.76
C ASP A 161 2.35 -7.90 10.01
N ARG A 162 2.70 -6.60 10.09
CA ARG A 162 2.34 -5.72 11.20
C ARG A 162 1.47 -4.56 10.72
N PRO A 163 0.37 -4.24 11.41
CA PRO A 163 -0.49 -3.14 11.03
C PRO A 163 0.29 -1.82 11.17
N ARG A 164 0.59 -1.17 10.04
CA ARG A 164 1.16 0.19 10.05
C ARG A 164 0.29 1.09 9.21
N ALA A 165 0.05 2.31 9.69
CA ALA A 165 -0.63 3.32 8.90
C ALA A 165 0.12 3.57 7.58
N ILE A 166 -0.64 3.64 6.49
CA ILE A 166 -0.15 3.88 5.14
C ILE A 166 -0.61 5.28 4.74
N PRO A 167 0.30 6.27 4.66
CA PRO A 167 -0.08 7.62 4.25
C PRO A 167 -0.61 7.64 2.82
N ASP A 168 -1.65 8.44 2.58
CA ASP A 168 -2.29 8.59 1.26
C ASP A 168 -1.34 9.09 0.19
N SER A 169 -0.42 9.97 0.59
CA SER A 169 0.63 10.51 -0.28
C SER A 169 1.50 9.39 -0.84
N HIS A 170 1.78 8.34 -0.07
CA HIS A 170 2.57 7.19 -0.55
C HIS A 170 1.77 6.38 -1.57
N VAL A 171 0.51 6.07 -1.28
CA VAL A 171 -0.36 5.31 -2.21
C VAL A 171 -0.50 6.06 -3.53
N GLN A 172 -0.70 7.38 -3.46
CA GLN A 172 -0.80 8.24 -4.64
C GLN A 172 0.47 8.21 -5.49
N GLN A 173 1.65 8.23 -4.85
CA GLN A 173 2.92 8.19 -5.58
C GLN A 173 3.22 6.85 -6.22
N LEU A 174 2.71 5.75 -5.65
CA LEU A 174 2.91 4.40 -6.18
C LEU A 174 2.04 4.09 -7.40
N LEU A 175 0.99 4.87 -7.69
CA LEU A 175 0.06 4.58 -8.80
C LEU A 175 0.76 4.42 -10.16
N PRO A 176 1.75 5.23 -10.57
CA PRO A 176 2.49 5.02 -11.81
C PRO A 176 3.25 3.67 -11.84
N MET A 177 3.72 3.20 -10.69
CA MET A 177 4.39 1.89 -10.58
C MET A 177 3.38 0.74 -10.73
N VAL A 178 2.15 0.91 -10.25
CA VAL A 178 1.06 -0.05 -10.48
C VAL A 178 0.74 -0.20 -11.96
N GLU A 179 0.72 0.90 -12.71
CA GLU A 179 0.49 0.87 -14.17
C GLU A 179 1.60 0.09 -14.91
N GLN A 180 2.84 0.15 -14.42
CA GLN A 180 3.99 -0.48 -15.06
C GLN A 180 4.19 -1.95 -14.66
N HIS A 181 4.09 -2.26 -13.36
CA HIS A 181 4.49 -3.55 -12.79
C HIS A 181 3.32 -4.35 -12.20
N GLY A 182 2.13 -3.76 -12.18
CA GLY A 182 0.96 -4.35 -11.54
C GLY A 182 0.89 -4.09 -10.04
N GLN A 183 -0.28 -4.38 -9.49
CA GLN A 183 -0.63 -4.03 -8.11
C GLN A 183 0.15 -4.85 -7.08
N ASP A 184 0.23 -6.18 -7.26
CA ASP A 184 0.83 -7.07 -6.27
C ASP A 184 2.35 -6.90 -6.15
N VAL A 185 3.02 -6.65 -7.28
CA VAL A 185 4.46 -6.33 -7.31
C VAL A 185 4.73 -5.01 -6.61
N THR A 186 3.94 -3.98 -6.91
CA THR A 186 4.07 -2.66 -6.29
C THR A 186 3.84 -2.72 -4.78
N ALA A 187 2.80 -3.45 -4.34
CA ALA A 187 2.52 -3.67 -2.93
C ALA A 187 3.69 -4.37 -2.23
N ARG A 188 4.23 -5.44 -2.83
CA ARG A 188 5.36 -6.20 -2.28
C ARG A 188 6.61 -5.36 -2.13
N ALA A 189 6.95 -4.58 -3.17
CA ALA A 189 8.10 -3.68 -3.14
C ALA A 189 7.96 -2.61 -2.04
N TYR A 190 6.76 -2.04 -1.88
CA TYR A 190 6.50 -1.05 -0.83
C TYR A 190 6.53 -1.65 0.59
N VAL A 191 5.95 -2.84 0.80
CA VAL A 191 6.01 -3.53 2.09
C VAL A 191 7.45 -3.88 2.45
N ALA A 192 8.22 -4.42 1.49
CA ALA A 192 9.63 -4.73 1.68
C ALA A 192 10.47 -3.47 1.99
N LEU A 193 10.21 -2.35 1.30
CA LEU A 193 10.84 -1.06 1.61
C LEU A 193 10.52 -0.62 3.05
N ARG A 194 9.25 -0.70 3.48
CA ARG A 194 8.82 -0.31 4.83
C ARG A 194 9.44 -1.22 5.90
N GLY A 195 9.55 -2.52 5.64
CA GLY A 195 10.22 -3.48 6.53
C GLY A 195 11.71 -3.16 6.67
N TRP A 196 12.40 -3.04 5.53
CA TRP A 196 13.83 -2.71 5.49
C TRP A 196 14.17 -1.37 6.16
N ALA A 197 13.33 -0.36 5.95
CA ALA A 197 13.50 0.96 6.56
C ALA A 197 13.27 0.91 8.07
N ALA A 198 12.26 0.17 8.54
CA ALA A 198 12.01 0.00 9.98
C ALA A 198 13.19 -0.70 10.69
N GLU A 199 13.78 -1.74 10.09
CA GLU A 199 14.95 -2.43 10.63
C GLU A 199 16.17 -1.52 10.80
N ARG A 200 16.29 -0.49 9.94
CA ARG A 200 17.41 0.46 9.93
C ARG A 200 17.05 1.81 10.55
N ARG A 201 15.89 1.92 11.19
CA ARG A 201 15.39 3.17 11.80
C ARG A 201 15.33 4.34 10.80
N HIS A 202 15.05 4.04 9.53
CA HIS A 202 14.83 5.05 8.51
C HIS A 202 13.34 5.35 8.35
N ARG A 203 13.01 6.65 8.28
CA ARG A 203 11.66 7.11 7.96
C ARG A 203 11.42 7.02 6.46
N VAL A 204 10.36 6.31 6.06
CA VAL A 204 9.89 6.33 4.67
C VAL A 204 9.02 7.56 4.48
N THR A 205 9.50 8.51 3.68
CA THR A 205 8.75 9.70 3.27
C THR A 205 8.21 9.54 1.84
N ALA A 206 7.32 10.44 1.44
CA ALA A 206 6.85 10.53 0.07
C ALA A 206 8.01 10.67 -0.94
N THR A 207 9.10 11.36 -0.59
CA THR A 207 10.26 11.47 -1.48
C THR A 207 10.96 10.12 -1.71
N VAL A 208 11.08 9.30 -0.66
CA VAL A 208 11.66 7.95 -0.78
C VAL A 208 10.80 7.06 -1.68
N VAL A 209 9.47 7.17 -1.55
CA VAL A 209 8.54 6.42 -2.41
C VAL A 209 8.65 6.88 -3.86
N ASP A 210 8.73 8.19 -4.12
CA ASP A 210 8.99 8.74 -5.47
C ASP A 210 10.31 8.19 -6.04
N GLY A 211 11.37 8.11 -5.23
CA GLY A 211 12.65 7.49 -5.60
C GLY A 211 12.53 6.02 -5.97
N LEU A 212 11.75 5.24 -5.22
CA LEU A 212 11.46 3.84 -5.56
C LEU A 212 10.75 3.73 -6.91
N VAL A 213 9.77 4.60 -7.18
CA VAL A 213 9.03 4.63 -8.44
C VAL A 213 9.94 5.00 -9.62
N GLU A 214 10.85 5.95 -9.44
CA GLU A 214 11.85 6.30 -10.45
C GLU A 214 12.80 5.14 -10.76
N LEU A 215 13.31 4.46 -9.73
CA LEU A 215 14.14 3.26 -9.92
C LEU A 215 13.37 2.14 -10.61
N ALA A 216 12.08 1.99 -10.29
CA ALA A 216 11.23 0.98 -10.90
C ALA A 216 11.00 1.19 -12.41
N ARG A 217 11.17 2.40 -12.94
CA ARG A 217 10.97 2.65 -14.38
C ARG A 217 11.94 1.88 -15.26
N GLY A 218 13.17 1.66 -14.80
CA GLY A 218 14.23 0.98 -15.55
C GLY A 218 14.64 -0.37 -15.00
N ALA A 219 14.02 -0.83 -13.91
CA ALA A 219 14.41 -2.05 -13.21
C ALA A 219 13.49 -3.24 -13.54
N GLU A 220 14.07 -4.43 -13.54
CA GLU A 220 13.31 -5.69 -13.59
C GLU A 220 12.62 -5.96 -12.25
N VAL A 221 11.51 -6.70 -12.29
CA VAL A 221 10.65 -6.98 -11.12
C VAL A 221 11.41 -7.52 -9.89
N PRO A 222 12.35 -8.49 -10.01
CA PRO A 222 13.07 -9.00 -8.85
C PRO A 222 13.95 -7.94 -8.17
N ALA A 223 14.50 -7.00 -8.94
CA ALA A 223 15.39 -5.95 -8.43
C ALA A 223 14.66 -4.96 -7.50
N LEU A 224 13.34 -4.83 -7.63
CA LEU A 224 12.50 -3.89 -6.87
C LEU A 224 12.41 -4.22 -5.37
N THR A 225 12.77 -5.44 -4.99
CA THR A 225 12.68 -5.91 -3.58
C THR A 225 14.04 -6.03 -2.90
N THR A 226 15.11 -5.56 -3.54
CA THR A 226 16.47 -5.70 -3.01
C THR A 226 16.84 -4.55 -2.06
N SER A 227 17.67 -4.87 -1.07
CA SER A 227 18.21 -3.86 -0.13
C SER A 227 18.94 -2.71 -0.81
N ASN A 228 19.60 -2.98 -1.95
CA ASN A 228 20.31 -1.95 -2.71
C ASN A 228 19.32 -0.94 -3.32
N THR A 229 18.23 -1.41 -3.92
CA THR A 229 17.16 -0.54 -4.45
C THR A 229 16.55 0.34 -3.36
N PHE A 230 16.33 -0.20 -2.16
CA PHE A 230 15.81 0.60 -1.04
C PHE A 230 16.80 1.65 -0.56
N GLN A 231 18.08 1.31 -0.46
CA GLN A 231 19.11 2.26 -0.11
C GLN A 231 19.21 3.38 -1.15
N LEU A 232 19.21 3.04 -2.44
CA LEU A 232 19.19 4.02 -3.52
C LEU A 232 17.93 4.89 -3.50
N ALA A 233 16.77 4.33 -3.16
CA ALA A 233 15.53 5.11 -3.04
C ALA A 233 15.58 6.12 -1.88
N ILE A 234 16.26 5.79 -0.77
CA ILE A 234 16.47 6.73 0.34
C ILE A 234 17.52 7.80 0.00
N GLU A 235 18.61 7.40 -0.66
CA GLU A 235 19.68 8.31 -1.06
C GLU A 235 19.31 9.18 -2.27
N ALA A 236 18.24 8.82 -2.98
CA ALA A 236 17.72 9.57 -4.11
C ALA A 236 17.38 11.00 -3.66
N LYS A 237 18.20 11.96 -4.10
CA LYS A 237 17.91 13.37 -3.89
C LYS A 237 16.60 13.71 -4.60
N PRO A 238 15.71 14.53 -3.98
CA PRO A 238 14.51 14.98 -4.65
C PRO A 238 14.91 15.70 -5.94
N GLN A 239 14.56 15.12 -7.09
CA GLN A 239 14.61 15.83 -8.35
C GLN A 239 13.64 17.00 -8.20
N PRO A 240 14.06 18.26 -8.37
CA PRO A 240 13.13 19.37 -8.36
C PRO A 240 12.16 19.13 -9.50
N LYS A 241 10.92 18.71 -9.17
CA LYS A 241 9.85 18.57 -10.15
C LYS A 241 9.73 19.93 -10.80
N ALA A 242 10.19 20.02 -12.06
CA ALA A 242 10.27 21.27 -12.80
C ALA A 242 8.90 21.94 -12.66
N GLY A 243 8.86 22.98 -11.83
CA GLY A 243 7.63 23.70 -11.54
C GLY A 243 7.05 24.04 -12.89
N ARG A 244 5.84 23.54 -13.16
CA ARG A 244 5.10 23.86 -14.37
C ARG A 244 4.73 25.33 -14.20
N SER A 245 5.70 26.21 -14.50
CA SER A 245 5.54 27.63 -14.52
C SER A 245 4.38 27.86 -15.47
N ARG A 246 3.21 28.15 -14.90
CA ARG A 246 2.07 28.69 -15.63
C ARG A 246 2.60 29.97 -16.25
N LYS A 247 3.17 29.86 -17.45
CA LYS A 247 3.50 30.99 -18.30
C LYS A 247 2.14 31.60 -18.60
N LYS A 248 1.81 32.61 -17.79
CA LYS A 248 0.69 33.52 -18.04
C LYS A 248 1.09 34.25 -19.31
N GLU A 249 0.75 33.65 -20.44
CA GLU A 249 0.85 34.23 -21.76
C GLU A 249 -0.13 35.38 -21.78
N ALA A 250 0.36 36.55 -21.36
CA ALA A 250 -0.31 37.80 -21.56
C ALA A 250 -0.39 38.01 -23.07
N ALA A 251 -1.59 37.87 -23.61
CA ALA A 251 -1.91 38.27 -24.97
C ALA A 251 -1.52 39.76 -25.14
N PRO A 252 -0.77 40.13 -26.20
CA PRO A 252 -0.52 41.53 -26.48
C PRO A 252 -1.81 42.17 -26.97
N VAL A 253 -2.30 43.15 -26.21
CA VAL A 253 -3.32 44.10 -26.66
C VAL A 253 -2.69 44.91 -27.80
N VAL A 254 -3.09 44.61 -29.03
CA VAL A 254 -2.82 45.45 -30.19
C VAL A 254 -3.69 46.69 -30.03
N VAL A 255 -3.06 47.81 -29.65
CA VAL A 255 -3.66 49.14 -29.74
C VAL A 255 -3.48 49.60 -31.18
N GLU A 256 -4.51 49.41 -32.00
CA GLU A 256 -4.61 50.01 -33.32
C GLU A 256 -5.15 51.44 -33.16
N MET A 257 -4.24 52.42 -33.25
CA MET A 257 -4.56 53.84 -33.41
C MET A 257 -4.88 54.11 -34.88
N ALA A 258 -6.11 54.49 -35.19
CA ALA A 258 -6.50 55.16 -36.43
C ALA A 258 -6.85 56.63 -36.13
N PRO A 259 -6.41 57.61 -36.94
CA PRO A 259 -6.93 58.97 -36.90
C PRO A 259 -8.10 59.17 -37.89
N ALA A 260 -8.90 60.19 -37.56
CA ALA A 260 -10.14 60.63 -38.17
C ALA A 260 -10.05 61.03 -39.67
N ASP A 261 -11.16 60.90 -40.42
CA ASP A 261 -12.04 62.05 -40.74
C ASP A 261 -13.27 61.69 -41.60
N ALA A 262 -14.35 62.47 -41.35
CA ALA A 262 -15.46 62.90 -42.24
C ALA A 262 -16.74 62.03 -42.47
N GLU A 263 -17.85 62.50 -41.87
CA GLU A 263 -19.15 62.93 -42.49
C GLU A 263 -19.95 61.90 -43.37
N VAL A 264 -21.26 61.57 -43.22
CA VAL A 264 -22.51 62.36 -43.04
C VAL A 264 -23.71 61.42 -42.70
N ALA A 265 -24.72 61.98 -41.99
CA ALA A 265 -26.17 61.66 -41.96
C ALA A 265 -26.77 60.56 -41.04
N ALA A 266 -27.35 61.07 -39.93
CA ALA A 266 -28.77 60.99 -39.53
C ALA A 266 -29.49 59.63 -39.37
N GLN A 267 -29.83 59.28 -38.11
CA GLN A 267 -31.25 59.22 -37.66
C GLN A 267 -31.40 59.07 -36.13
N GLU A 268 -32.16 60.02 -35.57
CA GLU A 268 -33.10 59.99 -34.43
C GLU A 268 -32.81 59.20 -33.12
N GLN A 269 -32.61 59.99 -32.06
CA GLN A 269 -32.89 59.73 -30.62
C GLN A 269 -34.42 59.71 -30.33
N PRO A 270 -34.95 59.25 -29.16
CA PRO A 270 -34.43 59.52 -27.81
C PRO A 270 -34.52 58.42 -26.72
N GLU A 271 -33.78 58.70 -25.64
CA GLU A 271 -33.60 57.97 -24.36
C GLU A 271 -34.78 58.16 -23.35
N PRO A 272 -34.65 57.99 -21.99
CA PRO A 272 -33.76 57.15 -21.14
C PRO A 272 -34.54 56.38 -20.01
N GLU A 273 -33.85 55.55 -19.22
CA GLU A 273 -33.75 55.61 -17.74
C GLU A 273 -33.59 54.26 -16.99
N ALA A 274 -32.80 54.34 -15.91
CA ALA A 274 -32.66 53.47 -14.73
C ALA A 274 -32.02 52.07 -14.94
N GLY A 275 -30.84 51.75 -14.41
CA GLY A 275 -30.35 51.92 -13.03
C GLY A 275 -30.70 50.68 -12.22
N GLY A 276 -29.85 49.99 -11.45
CA GLY A 276 -28.44 50.08 -11.12
C GLY A 276 -28.12 48.80 -10.31
N HIS A 277 -26.89 48.28 -10.43
CA HIS A 277 -26.43 47.13 -9.66
C HIS A 277 -25.99 47.57 -8.25
N PRO A 278 -26.41 46.91 -7.15
CA PRO A 278 -25.89 47.20 -5.83
C PRO A 278 -24.60 46.41 -5.59
N ASN A 279 -23.47 47.12 -5.57
CA ASN A 279 -22.27 46.67 -4.86
C ASN A 279 -21.72 47.86 -4.07
N LEU A 280 -21.11 47.56 -2.91
CA LEU A 280 -20.31 48.43 -2.04
C LEU A 280 -21.09 49.27 -1.00
N GLY A 281 -21.44 48.60 0.09
CA GLY A 281 -21.55 49.24 1.40
C GLY A 281 -20.17 49.32 2.05
N ASP A 282 -19.64 50.54 2.07
CA ASP A 282 -18.54 51.03 2.89
C ASP A 282 -19.01 51.10 4.36
N SER A 283 -18.22 50.57 5.29
CA SER A 283 -18.39 50.84 6.72
C SER A 283 -17.02 50.89 7.38
N THR A 284 -16.69 52.14 7.66
CA THR A 284 -15.52 52.73 8.29
C THR A 284 -15.15 52.17 9.67
N ASN A 285 -13.83 52.17 9.90
CA ASN A 285 -13.09 52.51 11.12
C ASN A 285 -13.42 51.86 12.48
N GLY A 286 -12.43 51.12 12.96
CA GLY A 286 -12.21 50.85 14.39
C GLY A 286 -10.96 50.01 14.62
N ALA A 287 -9.77 50.63 14.54
CA ALA A 287 -8.56 50.07 15.15
C ALA A 287 -8.66 50.20 16.69
N PRO A 288 -8.08 49.29 17.49
CA PRO A 288 -6.63 49.34 17.67
C PRO A 288 -5.90 47.98 17.70
N ALA A 289 -4.61 48.09 17.37
CA ALA A 289 -3.45 47.26 17.70
C ALA A 289 -3.67 45.89 18.36
N GLY A 290 -3.22 44.86 17.65
CA GLY A 290 -3.00 43.50 18.17
C GLY A 290 -2.28 42.64 17.15
N GLU A 291 -0.95 42.76 17.12
CA GLU A 291 0.02 41.69 16.90
C GLU A 291 -0.29 40.61 15.84
N THR A 292 0.28 40.78 14.66
CA THR A 292 0.36 39.75 13.62
C THR A 292 1.43 38.73 13.99
N THR A 293 1.03 37.54 14.43
CA THR A 293 1.84 36.33 14.25
C THR A 293 1.32 35.59 13.02
N ALA A 294 2.21 35.45 12.04
CA ALA A 294 2.03 34.61 10.87
C ALA A 294 1.72 33.16 11.32
N ALA A 295 0.55 32.65 10.96
CA ALA A 295 0.26 31.22 11.01
C ALA A 295 0.77 30.60 9.72
N ASP A 296 2.03 30.17 9.79
CA ASP A 296 2.63 29.20 8.90
C ASP A 296 1.78 27.93 8.92
N GLY A 297 1.59 27.32 7.75
CA GLY A 297 0.83 26.09 7.60
C GLY A 297 1.60 24.94 8.25
N ASP A 298 1.20 24.63 9.47
CA ASP A 298 1.64 23.50 10.29
C ASP A 298 1.37 22.19 9.54
N GLU A 299 2.41 21.65 8.90
CA GLU A 299 2.45 20.24 8.50
C GLU A 299 2.44 19.42 9.79
N SER A 300 1.34 18.72 10.05
CA SER A 300 1.20 17.82 11.19
C SER A 300 2.27 16.72 11.11
N VAL A 301 3.42 16.98 11.73
CA VAL A 301 4.46 15.99 12.00
C VAL A 301 3.92 15.09 13.11
N VAL A 302 3.39 13.94 12.71
CA VAL A 302 3.10 12.86 13.64
C VAL A 302 4.46 12.33 14.11
N ASP A 303 4.93 12.79 15.26
CA ASP A 303 6.04 12.17 15.99
C ASP A 303 5.59 10.79 16.46
N ALA A 304 5.84 9.79 15.63
CA ALA A 304 5.86 8.41 16.09
C ALA A 304 7.16 8.23 16.88
N GLU A 305 7.03 8.37 18.20
CA GLU A 305 8.05 8.03 19.19
C GLU A 305 8.70 6.69 18.82
N ILE A 306 10.00 6.74 18.49
CA ILE A 306 10.81 5.56 18.21
C ILE A 306 11.08 4.90 19.55
N VAL A 307 10.22 3.94 19.92
CA VAL A 307 10.46 3.04 21.05
C VAL A 307 11.78 2.33 20.83
N ASP A 308 12.71 2.56 21.75
CA ASP A 308 14.10 2.13 21.70
C ASP A 308 14.22 0.69 22.25
N ASP A 309 13.71 -0.29 21.49
CA ASP A 309 13.88 -1.70 21.81
C ASP A 309 14.64 -2.42 20.70
N THR A 310 15.96 -2.46 20.84
CA THR A 310 16.79 -3.43 20.10
C THR A 310 17.38 -4.39 21.11
N PRO A 311 16.76 -5.55 21.37
CA PRO A 311 17.40 -6.53 22.22
C PRO A 311 18.60 -7.13 21.49
N PRO A 312 19.75 -7.32 22.16
CA PRO A 312 20.92 -8.05 21.64
C PRO A 312 20.65 -9.55 21.37
N HIS A 313 19.41 -10.02 21.54
CA HIS A 313 19.05 -11.43 21.54
C HIS A 313 18.89 -12.06 20.15
N ARG A 314 18.68 -11.29 19.07
CA ARG A 314 18.43 -11.89 17.74
C ARG A 314 19.63 -12.60 17.13
N ALA A 315 20.84 -12.06 17.27
CA ALA A 315 22.06 -12.70 16.77
C ALA A 315 22.39 -13.99 17.54
N VAL A 316 22.09 -14.01 18.84
CA VAL A 316 22.24 -15.19 19.70
C VAL A 316 21.22 -16.27 19.28
N GLN A 317 19.96 -15.89 19.03
CA GLN A 317 18.91 -16.81 18.57
C GLN A 317 19.23 -17.47 17.22
N THR A 318 19.72 -16.72 16.23
CA THR A 318 20.12 -17.32 14.94
C THR A 318 21.32 -18.25 15.10
N ARG A 319 22.28 -17.91 15.97
CA ARG A 319 23.41 -18.80 16.26
C ARG A 319 22.97 -20.11 16.90
N ASP A 320 22.12 -20.03 17.93
CA ASP A 320 21.64 -21.20 18.67
C ASP A 320 20.78 -22.11 17.77
N LEU A 321 19.99 -21.53 16.86
CA LEU A 321 19.22 -22.27 15.86
C LEU A 321 20.13 -23.01 14.87
N LEU A 322 21.14 -22.34 14.31
CA LEU A 322 22.10 -22.97 13.39
C LEU A 322 22.92 -24.07 14.07
N GLN A 323 23.27 -23.88 15.34
CA GLN A 323 23.98 -24.88 16.13
C GLN A 323 23.09 -26.09 16.46
N GLY A 324 21.79 -25.87 16.71
CA GLY A 324 20.79 -26.94 16.83
C GLY A 324 20.60 -27.73 15.54
N MET A 325 20.56 -27.06 14.38
CA MET A 325 20.51 -27.72 13.07
C MET A 325 21.73 -28.61 12.84
N LEU A 326 22.94 -28.12 13.15
CA LEU A 326 24.17 -28.90 13.02
C LEU A 326 24.12 -30.17 13.88
N ALA A 327 23.66 -30.06 15.13
CA ALA A 327 23.49 -31.21 16.03
C ALA A 327 22.41 -32.20 15.53
N GLY A 328 21.33 -31.70 14.91
CA GLY A 328 20.31 -32.53 14.26
C GLY A 328 20.84 -33.31 13.06
N VAL A 329 21.73 -32.70 12.28
CA VAL A 329 22.41 -33.36 11.15
C VAL A 329 23.39 -34.42 11.66
N GLU A 330 24.15 -34.15 12.72
CA GLU A 330 25.11 -35.10 13.30
C GLU A 330 24.43 -36.30 13.97
N SER A 331 23.24 -36.10 14.54
CA SER A 331 22.43 -37.18 15.13
C SER A 331 21.67 -38.02 14.11
N GLY A 332 21.70 -37.66 12.82
CA GLY A 332 21.03 -38.40 11.75
C GLY A 332 19.50 -38.24 11.73
N ALA A 333 18.97 -37.17 12.34
CA ALA A 333 17.53 -36.95 12.45
C ALA A 333 16.87 -36.48 11.12
N LEU A 334 17.67 -36.07 10.13
CA LEU A 334 17.21 -35.62 8.81
C LEU A 334 17.42 -36.75 7.80
N GLN A 335 16.36 -37.50 7.48
CA GLN A 335 16.45 -38.76 6.73
C GLN A 335 16.57 -38.60 5.19
N ASP A 336 16.31 -37.42 4.63
CA ASP A 336 16.10 -37.27 3.17
C ASP A 336 17.12 -36.36 2.45
N ALA A 337 18.18 -35.92 3.11
CA ALA A 337 19.18 -35.05 2.51
C ALA A 337 20.60 -35.61 2.69
N PRO A 338 21.50 -35.46 1.68
CA PRO A 338 22.88 -35.87 1.80
C PRO A 338 23.53 -35.12 2.97
N THR A 339 23.94 -35.87 3.98
CA THR A 339 24.45 -35.35 5.25
C THR A 339 25.68 -34.46 5.09
N GLU A 340 26.49 -34.67 4.05
CA GLU A 340 27.63 -33.79 3.75
C GLU A 340 27.17 -32.40 3.31
N THR A 341 26.21 -32.30 2.39
CA THR A 341 25.71 -31.00 1.90
C THR A 341 25.06 -30.19 3.02
N LEU A 342 24.31 -30.84 3.92
CA LEU A 342 23.73 -30.16 5.08
C LEU A 342 24.79 -29.67 6.08
N LYS A 343 25.89 -30.42 6.27
CA LYS A 343 27.02 -29.98 7.09
C LYS A 343 27.74 -28.79 6.47
N GLU A 344 27.96 -28.79 5.16
CA GLU A 344 28.60 -27.68 4.45
C GLU A 344 27.77 -26.40 4.54
N ILE A 345 26.45 -26.48 4.31
CA ILE A 345 25.53 -25.35 4.41
C ILE A 345 25.51 -24.79 5.84
N SER A 346 25.41 -25.66 6.85
CA SER A 346 25.36 -25.24 8.26
C SER A 346 26.69 -24.60 8.71
N THR A 347 27.83 -25.15 8.27
CA THR A 347 29.16 -24.61 8.56
C THR A 347 29.37 -23.25 7.89
N ALA A 348 28.93 -23.10 6.64
CA ALA A 348 28.99 -21.83 5.91
C ALA A 348 28.12 -20.75 6.59
N ALA A 349 26.90 -21.11 7.01
CA ALA A 349 26.00 -20.21 7.72
C ALA A 349 26.58 -19.75 9.08
N LEU A 350 27.21 -20.66 9.84
CA LEU A 350 27.90 -20.33 11.08
C LEU A 350 29.09 -19.38 10.86
N SER A 351 29.91 -19.63 9.83
CA SER A 351 31.03 -18.75 9.48
C SER A 351 30.56 -17.32 9.17
N LEU A 352 29.47 -17.18 8.40
CA LEU A 352 28.86 -15.88 8.10
C LEU A 352 28.34 -15.19 9.38
N ALA A 353 27.68 -15.92 10.27
CA ALA A 353 27.19 -15.38 11.53
C ALA A 353 28.34 -14.83 12.41
N TYR A 354 29.47 -15.55 12.50
CA TYR A 354 30.66 -15.07 13.21
C TYR A 354 31.29 -13.84 12.56
N ALA A 355 31.38 -13.80 11.23
CA ALA A 355 31.91 -12.65 10.51
C ALA A 355 31.06 -11.39 10.72
N VAL A 356 29.73 -11.53 10.74
CA VAL A 356 28.81 -10.41 11.04
C VAL A 356 28.98 -9.92 12.47
N ASP A 357 29.12 -10.82 13.44
CA ASP A 357 29.35 -10.47 14.85
C ASP A 357 30.68 -9.72 15.06
N GLU A 358 31.76 -10.12 14.38
CA GLU A 358 33.03 -9.38 14.41
C GLU A 358 32.91 -7.96 13.82
N VAL A 359 32.20 -7.80 12.70
CA VAL A 359 32.00 -6.47 12.09
C VAL A 359 31.14 -5.57 12.99
N LEU A 360 30.15 -6.15 13.69
CA LEU A 360 29.30 -5.41 14.62
C LEU A 360 30.05 -5.01 15.90
N LYS A 361 30.96 -5.84 16.41
CA LYS A 361 31.83 -5.50 17.56
C LYS A 361 32.86 -4.42 17.26
N GLY A 362 33.22 -4.25 15.98
CA GLY A 362 34.18 -3.24 15.52
C GLY A 362 33.57 -1.86 15.23
N ARG A 363 32.24 -1.71 15.33
CA ARG A 363 31.52 -0.44 15.20
C ARG A 363 31.10 0.05 16.58
#